data_AF-A0A0G1AV32-F1
#
_entry.id   AF-A0A0G1AV32-F1
#
_cell.length_a   1.000
_cell.length_b   1.000
_cell.length_c   1.000
_cell.angle_alpha   90.00
_cell.angle_beta   90.00
_cell.angle_gamma   90.00
#
_symmetry.space_group_name_H-M   'P 1'
#
loop_
_entity.id
_entity.type
_entity.pdbx_description
1 polymer ?
#
loop_
_entity_poly.entity_id
_entity_poly.type
_entity_poly.pdbx_seq_one_letter_code
_entity_poly.pdbx_strand_id
1 'polypeptide(L)'
;MSELFNVKPQGLVGAWADVLMVPFMYLASGTFRESPQRTHFWNNRKLTQGEIRQLLPRKMVKVEGIKGEYDPADVLFPFLHIPILFGWRNYIALQPQVNPKAWFIGWVTGGTGGISRIPLKGRVRMLIGPGDVEFFAIENGRQITLLKGGRGKIGQGGPYGKLPLL
;
A
#
# COMPACT_ATOMS: atom_id res chain seq x y z
N MET A 1 5.04 9.84 25.84
CA MET A 1 3.60 9.64 25.51
C MET A 1 3.55 9.12 24.08
N SER A 2 2.82 8.04 23.78
CA SER A 2 2.67 7.57 22.40
C SER A 2 1.73 8.52 21.66
N GLU A 3 2.25 9.29 20.71
CA GLU A 3 1.38 10.13 19.87
C GLU A 3 0.49 9.28 18.96
N LEU A 4 -0.71 9.78 18.73
CA LEU A 4 -1.75 9.13 17.95
C LEU A 4 -1.67 9.64 16.50
N PHE A 5 -1.34 8.76 15.56
CA PHE A 5 -1.50 9.01 14.13
C PHE A 5 -2.99 9.27 13.84
N ASN A 6 -3.33 10.49 13.43
CA ASN A 6 -4.71 10.84 13.09
C ASN A 6 -5.08 10.32 11.69
N VAL A 7 -5.53 9.07 11.62
CA VAL A 7 -5.96 8.43 10.37
C VAL A 7 -7.47 8.35 10.33
N LYS A 8 -8.09 9.16 9.47
CA LYS A 8 -9.52 9.08 9.17
C LYS A 8 -9.76 8.15 7.98
N PRO A 9 -10.73 7.20 8.05
CA PRO A 9 -11.15 6.42 6.89
C PRO A 9 -11.50 7.31 5.69
N GLN A 10 -11.44 6.76 4.47
CA GLN A 10 -11.71 7.50 3.23
C GLN A 10 -13.12 8.13 3.15
N GLY A 11 -14.06 7.65 3.96
CA GLY A 11 -15.44 8.12 3.97
C GLY A 11 -16.26 7.58 2.79
N LEU A 12 -17.56 7.90 2.78
CA LEU A 12 -18.50 7.38 1.80
C LEU A 12 -18.20 7.85 0.38
N VAL A 13 -17.83 9.13 0.21
CA VAL A 13 -17.51 9.71 -1.10
C VAL A 13 -16.31 9.00 -1.73
N GLY A 14 -15.22 8.82 -0.98
CA GLY A 14 -14.04 8.09 -1.46
C GLY A 14 -14.34 6.63 -1.77
N ALA A 15 -15.20 5.99 -0.99
CA ALA A 15 -15.65 4.62 -1.26
C ALA A 15 -16.46 4.51 -2.56
N TRP A 16 -17.37 5.45 -2.83
CA TRP A 16 -18.11 5.47 -4.10
C TRP A 16 -17.20 5.76 -5.29
N ALA A 17 -16.26 6.70 -5.15
CA ALA A 17 -15.26 6.97 -6.18
C ALA A 17 -14.43 5.72 -6.49
N ASP A 18 -13.98 4.97 -5.47
CA ASP A 18 -13.29 3.70 -5.68
C ASP A 18 -14.13 2.68 -6.46
N VAL A 19 -15.42 2.53 -6.12
CA VAL A 19 -16.34 1.61 -6.79
C VAL A 19 -16.47 1.95 -8.27
N LEU A 20 -16.63 3.25 -8.60
CA LEU A 20 -16.73 3.71 -9.99
C LEU A 20 -15.42 3.47 -10.77
N MET A 21 -14.28 3.50 -10.09
CA MET A 21 -12.98 3.25 -10.72
C MET A 21 -12.66 1.76 -10.92
N VAL A 22 -13.41 0.83 -10.30
CA VAL A 22 -13.11 -0.62 -10.36
C VAL A 22 -12.89 -1.15 -11.78
N PRO A 23 -13.77 -0.87 -12.77
CA PRO A 23 -13.56 -1.35 -14.13
C PRO A 23 -12.22 -0.88 -14.72
N PHE A 24 -11.88 0.40 -14.53
CA PHE A 24 -10.63 0.99 -15.00
C PHE A 24 -9.43 0.38 -14.30
N MET A 25 -9.51 0.12 -12.98
CA MET A 25 -8.40 -0.48 -12.25
C MET A 25 -8.14 -1.93 -12.69
N TYR A 26 -9.17 -2.69 -13.05
CA TYR A 26 -9.02 -4.03 -13.63
C TYR A 26 -8.34 -4.00 -15.01
N LEU A 27 -8.78 -3.08 -15.87
CA LEU A 27 -8.15 -2.85 -17.17
C LEU A 27 -6.68 -2.45 -16.99
N ALA A 28 -6.40 -1.53 -16.07
CA ALA A 28 -5.04 -1.09 -15.76
C ALA A 28 -4.17 -2.25 -15.21
N SER A 29 -4.74 -3.10 -14.35
CA SER A 29 -4.03 -4.23 -13.72
C SER A 29 -3.68 -5.36 -14.71
N GLY A 30 -4.33 -5.42 -15.87
CA GLY A 30 -4.11 -6.49 -16.86
C GLY A 30 -4.57 -7.87 -16.42
N THR A 31 -5.40 -7.94 -15.40
CA THR A 31 -5.97 -9.20 -14.92
C THR A 31 -7.28 -8.94 -14.18
N PHE A 32 -8.33 -9.68 -14.55
CA PHE A 32 -9.61 -9.71 -13.83
C PHE A 32 -9.61 -10.77 -12.72
N ARG A 33 -8.52 -11.55 -12.60
CA ARG A 33 -8.43 -12.66 -11.64
C ARG A 33 -7.85 -12.23 -10.29
N GLU A 34 -7.21 -11.08 -10.21
CA GLU A 34 -6.61 -10.56 -8.98
C GLU A 34 -7.32 -9.30 -8.51
N SER A 35 -7.26 -8.99 -7.21
CA SER A 35 -7.80 -7.72 -6.70
C SER A 35 -7.00 -6.55 -7.29
N PRO A 36 -7.67 -5.54 -7.86
CA PRO A 36 -6.98 -4.43 -8.51
C PRO A 36 -6.34 -3.50 -7.49
N GLN A 37 -5.33 -2.74 -7.93
CA GLN A 37 -4.63 -1.75 -7.12
C GLN A 37 -5.54 -0.57 -6.79
N ARG A 38 -5.63 -0.18 -5.50
CA ARG A 38 -6.44 0.97 -5.03
C ARG A 38 -5.58 2.04 -4.38
N THR A 39 -4.86 2.80 -5.20
CA THR A 39 -3.89 3.83 -4.77
C THR A 39 -4.31 5.26 -5.11
N HIS A 40 -5.60 5.52 -5.29
CA HIS A 40 -6.10 6.85 -5.63
C HIS A 40 -5.71 7.89 -4.59
N PHE A 41 -5.50 9.14 -5.02
CA PHE A 41 -5.03 10.21 -4.14
C PHE A 41 -5.97 10.45 -2.94
N TRP A 42 -7.28 10.27 -3.10
CA TRP A 42 -8.26 10.43 -2.01
C TRP A 42 -8.14 9.36 -0.91
N ASN A 43 -7.49 8.23 -1.23
CA ASN A 43 -7.21 7.14 -0.31
C ASN A 43 -5.90 7.32 0.45
N ASN A 44 -5.09 8.34 0.17
CA ASN A 44 -3.78 8.51 0.82
C ASN A 44 -3.74 9.76 1.70
N ARG A 45 -3.28 9.60 2.95
CA ARG A 45 -2.85 10.68 3.82
C ARG A 45 -1.33 10.74 3.85
N LYS A 46 -0.75 11.83 3.35
CA LYS A 46 0.70 12.10 3.47
C LYS A 46 1.11 12.30 4.93
N LEU A 47 2.26 11.76 5.30
CA LEU A 47 2.88 12.00 6.61
C LEU A 47 3.72 13.29 6.60
N THR A 48 3.73 13.98 7.73
CA THR A 48 4.70 15.04 8.00
C THR A 48 6.06 14.44 8.39
N GLN A 49 7.13 15.24 8.27
CA GLN A 49 8.46 14.82 8.73
C GLN A 49 8.50 14.49 10.23
N GLY A 50 7.71 15.21 11.05
CA GLY A 50 7.58 14.92 12.47
C GLY A 50 7.00 13.53 12.73
N GLU A 51 5.91 13.18 12.04
CA GLU A 51 5.29 11.85 12.16
C GLU A 51 6.20 10.72 11.67
N ILE A 52 6.95 10.93 10.58
CA ILE A 52 7.91 9.94 10.08
C ILE A 52 8.97 9.65 11.15
N ARG A 53 9.51 10.68 11.82
CA ARG A 53 10.50 10.53 12.90
C ARG A 53 9.96 9.82 14.14
N GLN A 54 8.64 9.81 14.33
CA GLN A 54 8.00 9.13 15.45
C GLN A 54 7.73 7.63 15.20
N LEU A 55 7.86 7.16 13.95
CA LEU A 55 7.68 5.75 13.64
C LEU A 55 8.73 4.91 14.37
N LEU A 56 8.30 3.75 14.88
CA LEU A 56 9.13 2.81 15.60
C LEU A 56 9.68 1.75 14.64
N PRO A 57 10.97 1.77 14.25
CA PRO A 57 11.50 0.89 13.22
C PRO A 57 11.32 -0.61 13.54
N ARG A 58 11.40 -0.98 14.82
CA ARG A 58 11.20 -2.36 15.30
C ARG A 58 9.79 -2.94 15.06
N LYS A 59 8.80 -2.09 14.74
CA LYS A 59 7.41 -2.50 14.42
C LYS A 59 7.13 -2.48 12.92
N MET A 60 8.12 -2.15 12.10
CA MET A 60 8.00 -1.99 10.65
C MET A 60 8.56 -3.20 9.91
N VAL A 61 8.12 -3.40 8.67
CA VAL A 61 8.72 -4.37 7.76
C VAL A 61 9.53 -3.61 6.73
N LYS A 62 10.85 -3.79 6.75
CA LYS A 62 11.75 -3.29 5.70
C LYS A 62 11.73 -4.22 4.50
N VAL A 63 11.67 -3.64 3.31
CA VAL A 63 11.67 -4.38 2.06
C VAL A 63 12.63 -3.69 1.11
N GLU A 64 13.66 -4.43 0.71
CA GLU A 64 14.59 -3.98 -0.32
C GLU A 64 13.85 -3.76 -1.64
N GLY A 65 14.19 -2.67 -2.31
CA GLY A 65 13.70 -2.35 -3.65
C GLY A 65 14.15 -3.40 -4.67
N ILE A 66 13.37 -3.55 -5.74
CA ILE A 66 13.69 -4.49 -6.82
C ILE A 66 14.32 -3.73 -7.96
N LYS A 67 15.63 -3.92 -8.14
CA LYS A 67 16.39 -3.34 -9.27
C LYS A 67 15.75 -3.78 -10.59
N GLY A 68 15.51 -2.81 -11.48
CA GLY A 68 14.84 -3.05 -12.77
C GLY A 68 13.31 -2.96 -12.74
N GLU A 69 12.68 -2.72 -11.58
CA GLU A 69 11.36 -2.08 -11.55
C GLU A 69 11.50 -0.63 -12.02
N TYR A 70 10.50 -0.11 -12.74
CA TYR A 70 10.53 1.23 -13.31
C TYR A 70 10.60 2.31 -12.21
N ASP A 71 11.51 3.28 -12.40
CA ASP A 71 11.50 4.53 -11.63
C ASP A 71 10.44 5.48 -12.23
N PRO A 72 9.52 6.04 -11.43
CA PRO A 72 8.59 7.06 -11.91
C PRO A 72 9.26 8.27 -12.59
N ALA A 73 10.54 8.56 -12.30
CA ALA A 73 11.30 9.62 -12.95
C ALA A 73 11.69 9.31 -14.41
N ASP A 74 11.71 8.03 -14.80
CA ASP A 74 12.15 7.58 -16.13
C ASP A 74 11.00 7.54 -17.16
N VAL A 75 9.78 7.91 -16.77
CA VAL A 75 8.58 7.78 -17.61
C VAL A 75 7.84 9.12 -17.71
N LEU A 76 7.69 9.64 -18.94
CA LEU A 76 6.81 10.78 -19.22
C LEU A 76 5.38 10.48 -18.74
N PHE A 77 4.82 11.33 -17.88
CA PHE A 77 3.40 11.33 -17.46
C PHE A 77 2.44 11.10 -18.66
N PRO A 78 1.27 10.41 -18.54
CA PRO A 78 0.52 9.97 -17.36
C PRO A 78 0.33 8.44 -17.27
N PHE A 79 1.19 7.64 -17.93
CA PHE A 79 0.98 6.18 -18.08
C PHE A 79 1.36 5.33 -16.85
N LEU A 80 1.87 5.94 -15.77
CA LEU A 80 2.26 5.28 -14.52
C LEU A 80 1.12 4.52 -13.80
N HIS A 81 -0.14 4.78 -14.15
CA HIS A 81 -1.30 4.09 -13.60
C HIS A 81 -1.71 2.82 -14.37
N ILE A 82 -0.96 2.41 -15.41
CA ILE A 82 -1.24 1.21 -16.20
C ILE A 82 -0.14 0.15 -15.94
N PRO A 83 -0.34 -0.74 -14.95
CA PRO A 83 0.52 -1.90 -14.67
C PRO A 83 0.90 -2.76 -15.89
N ILE A 84 0.09 -2.78 -16.95
CA ILE A 84 0.39 -3.53 -18.18
C ILE A 84 1.61 -2.97 -18.92
N LEU A 85 1.88 -1.67 -18.85
CA LEU A 85 2.94 -1.04 -19.65
C LEU A 85 4.16 -0.65 -18.82
N PHE A 86 4.01 -0.03 -17.64
CA PHE A 86 5.14 0.56 -16.90
C PHE A 86 4.99 0.60 -15.36
N GLY A 87 4.05 -0.14 -14.77
CA GLY A 87 3.80 -0.12 -13.32
C GLY A 87 4.52 -1.21 -12.53
N TRP A 88 4.68 -1.01 -11.23
CA TRP A 88 5.26 -2.03 -10.34
C TRP A 88 4.39 -3.27 -10.27
N ARG A 89 5.01 -4.46 -10.36
CA ARG A 89 4.27 -5.73 -10.40
C ARG A 89 4.57 -6.65 -9.23
N ASN A 90 5.76 -6.50 -8.65
CA ASN A 90 6.15 -7.29 -7.50
C ASN A 90 5.49 -6.74 -6.23
N TYR A 91 5.01 -7.64 -5.37
CA TYR A 91 4.36 -7.27 -4.13
C TYR A 91 4.83 -8.12 -2.96
N ILE A 92 4.59 -7.58 -1.76
CA ILE A 92 4.71 -8.28 -0.49
C ILE A 92 3.34 -8.32 0.19
N ALA A 93 2.97 -9.50 0.69
CA ALA A 93 1.81 -9.68 1.56
C ALA A 93 2.22 -9.37 3.01
N LEU A 94 1.45 -8.52 3.67
CA LEU A 94 1.71 -8.01 5.01
C LEU A 94 0.48 -8.22 5.89
N GLN A 95 0.71 -8.37 7.19
CA GLN A 95 -0.36 -8.50 8.16
C GLN A 95 0.07 -7.96 9.53
N PRO A 96 -0.84 -7.50 10.38
CA PRO A 96 -0.50 -7.16 11.75
C PRO A 96 -0.19 -8.45 12.56
N GLN A 97 0.63 -8.34 13.59
CA GLN A 97 1.00 -9.46 14.46
C GLN A 97 -0.21 -9.98 15.26
N VAL A 98 -1.00 -9.05 15.80
CA VAL A 98 -2.31 -9.31 16.40
C VAL A 98 -3.35 -8.96 15.34
N ASN A 99 -4.46 -9.68 15.23
CA ASN A 99 -5.51 -9.38 14.24
C ASN A 99 -6.52 -8.35 14.80
N PRO A 100 -6.37 -7.04 14.50
CA PRO A 100 -7.31 -6.02 14.93
C PRO A 100 -8.62 -6.11 14.13
N LYS A 101 -9.68 -5.50 14.66
CA LYS A 101 -10.95 -5.38 13.93
C LYS A 101 -10.81 -4.56 12.65
N ALA A 102 -10.01 -3.50 12.70
CA ALA A 102 -9.70 -2.65 11.56
C ALA A 102 -8.32 -2.01 11.74
N TRP A 103 -7.55 -1.88 10.66
CA TRP A 103 -6.24 -1.25 10.67
C TRP A 103 -5.92 -0.57 9.34
N PHE A 104 -4.88 0.25 9.33
CA PHE A 104 -4.41 0.99 8.15
C PHE A 104 -2.94 0.67 7.88
N ILE A 105 -2.61 0.48 6.61
CA ILE A 105 -1.23 0.28 6.15
C ILE A 105 -0.63 1.62 5.75
N GLY A 106 0.63 1.83 6.09
CA GLY A 106 1.42 2.95 5.60
C GLY A 106 2.79 2.51 5.11
N TRP A 107 3.47 3.44 4.44
CA TRP A 107 4.79 3.25 3.85
C TRP A 107 5.67 4.47 4.05
N VAL A 108 6.98 4.26 4.08
CA VAL A 108 8.01 5.31 4.05
C VAL A 108 9.11 4.91 3.08
N THR A 109 9.53 5.84 2.22
CA THR A 109 10.73 5.73 1.37
C THR A 109 11.37 7.09 1.16
N GLY A 110 12.71 7.17 1.18
CA GLY A 110 13.46 8.39 0.89
C GLY A 110 13.04 9.63 1.71
N GLY A 111 12.59 9.44 2.96
CA GLY A 111 12.10 10.53 3.81
C GLY A 111 10.68 11.02 3.48
N THR A 112 9.97 10.38 2.56
CA THR A 112 8.54 10.62 2.27
C THR A 112 7.71 9.43 2.75
N GLY A 113 6.44 9.65 3.06
CA GLY A 113 5.57 8.57 3.48
C GLY A 113 4.09 8.92 3.47
N GLY A 114 3.27 7.89 3.59
CA GLY A 114 1.82 8.03 3.59
C GLY A 114 1.13 6.86 4.28
N ILE A 115 -0.14 7.07 4.60
CA ILE A 115 -1.04 6.07 5.18
C ILE A 115 -2.24 5.91 4.25
N SER A 116 -2.53 4.68 3.85
CA SER A 116 -3.78 4.36 3.16
C SER A 116 -4.96 4.52 4.12
N ARG A 117 -5.99 5.23 3.68
CA ARG A 117 -7.24 5.49 4.40
C ARG A 117 -8.28 4.39 4.16
N ILE A 118 -7.94 3.35 3.41
CA ILE A 118 -8.77 2.16 3.22
C ILE A 118 -8.62 1.28 4.47
N PRO A 119 -9.68 1.05 5.26
CA PRO A 119 -9.61 0.16 6.42
C PRO A 119 -9.43 -1.30 5.99
N LEU A 120 -8.51 -1.99 6.63
CA LEU A 120 -8.18 -3.40 6.41
C LEU A 120 -8.69 -4.26 7.56
N LYS A 121 -9.19 -5.46 7.25
CA LYS A 121 -9.62 -6.47 8.24
C LYS A 121 -8.70 -7.70 8.32
N GLY A 122 -7.66 -7.73 7.49
CA GLY A 122 -6.80 -8.89 7.34
C GLY A 122 -5.54 -8.53 6.56
N ARG A 123 -4.97 -9.48 5.84
CA ARG A 123 -3.74 -9.29 5.06
C ARG A 123 -3.93 -8.29 3.92
N VAL A 124 -2.84 -7.64 3.52
CA VAL A 124 -2.79 -6.70 2.39
C VAL A 124 -1.56 -6.98 1.54
N ARG A 125 -1.65 -6.71 0.23
CA ARG A 125 -0.50 -6.64 -0.68
C ARG A 125 -0.07 -5.20 -0.84
N MET A 126 1.23 -4.97 -0.75
CA MET A 126 1.87 -3.68 -1.08
C MET A 126 2.85 -3.89 -2.23
N LEU A 127 2.84 -2.99 -3.21
CA LEU A 127 3.79 -3.02 -4.31
C LEU A 127 5.21 -2.66 -3.83
N ILE A 128 6.20 -3.22 -4.51
CA ILE A 128 7.62 -2.98 -4.26
C ILE A 128 8.19 -2.29 -5.50
N GLY A 129 8.67 -1.05 -5.31
CA GLY A 129 9.35 -0.29 -6.35
C GLY A 129 10.86 -0.55 -6.41
N PRO A 130 11.61 0.28 -7.16
CA PRO A 130 13.06 0.15 -7.28
C PRO A 130 13.82 0.57 -6.02
N GLY A 131 13.25 1.46 -5.21
CA GLY A 131 13.83 1.93 -3.95
C GLY A 131 13.39 1.10 -2.75
N ASP A 132 14.22 1.09 -1.71
CA ASP A 132 13.88 0.50 -0.42
C ASP A 132 12.67 1.19 0.20
N VAL A 133 11.82 0.38 0.84
CA VAL A 133 10.59 0.85 1.48
C VAL A 133 10.40 0.18 2.83
N GLU A 134 9.90 0.96 3.79
CA GLU A 134 9.50 0.44 5.08
C GLU A 134 7.98 0.56 5.24
N PHE A 135 7.32 -0.56 5.54
CA PHE A 135 5.88 -0.61 5.76
C PHE A 135 5.55 -0.65 7.25
N PHE A 136 4.46 -0.01 7.64
CA PHE A 136 3.98 0.05 9.03
C PHE A 136 2.47 -0.06 9.12
N ALA A 137 1.96 -0.50 10.27
CA ALA A 137 0.53 -0.64 10.52
C ALA A 137 0.06 0.30 11.64
N ILE A 138 -1.10 0.92 11.45
CA ILE A 138 -1.76 1.77 12.43
C ILE A 138 -3.13 1.19 12.80
N GLU A 139 -3.40 1.08 14.10
CA GLU A 139 -4.72 0.77 14.66
C GLU A 139 -5.06 1.80 15.73
N ASN A 140 -6.26 2.40 15.68
CA ASN A 140 -6.72 3.40 16.66
C ASN A 140 -5.66 4.50 16.92
N GLY A 141 -5.01 4.94 15.84
CA GLY A 141 -3.93 5.92 15.85
C GLY A 141 -2.60 5.44 16.43
N ARG A 142 -2.45 4.18 16.83
CA ARG A 142 -1.19 3.64 17.37
C ARG A 142 -0.51 2.73 16.37
N GLN A 143 0.81 2.81 16.30
CA GLN A 143 1.60 1.87 15.52
C GLN A 143 1.63 0.49 16.19
N ILE A 144 1.20 -0.53 15.43
CA ILE A 144 1.21 -1.93 15.82
C ILE A 144 2.30 -2.69 15.05
N THR A 145 2.74 -3.83 15.56
CA THR A 145 3.76 -4.65 14.89
C THR A 145 3.21 -5.23 13.60
N LEU A 146 3.92 -4.98 12.50
CA LEU A 146 3.63 -5.56 11.20
C LEU A 146 4.53 -6.77 10.94
N LEU A 147 3.98 -7.81 10.33
CA LEU A 147 4.67 -9.03 9.96
C LEU A 147 4.68 -9.21 8.43
N LYS A 148 5.76 -9.79 7.94
CA LYS A 148 5.90 -10.26 6.57
C LYS A 148 5.17 -11.60 6.40
N GLY A 149 4.30 -11.69 5.40
CA GLY A 149 3.62 -12.92 5.03
C GLY A 149 4.35 -13.67 3.91
N GLY A 150 4.34 -13.10 2.71
CA GLY A 150 4.92 -13.72 1.52
C GLY A 150 5.13 -12.72 0.39
N ARG A 151 5.69 -13.16 -0.74
CA ARG A 151 5.88 -12.34 -1.95
C ARG A 151 5.11 -12.91 -3.12
N GLY A 152 4.88 -12.10 -4.13
CA GLY A 152 4.31 -12.53 -5.41
C GLY A 152 4.39 -11.45 -6.46
N LYS A 153 3.82 -11.74 -7.63
CA LYS A 153 3.81 -10.84 -8.79
C LYS A 153 2.42 -10.79 -9.42
N ILE A 154 1.98 -9.59 -9.77
CA ILE A 154 0.66 -9.38 -10.41
C ILE A 154 0.61 -10.10 -11.77
N GLY A 155 -0.49 -10.81 -11.99
CA GLY A 155 -0.78 -11.55 -13.21
C GLY A 155 -0.33 -13.00 -13.16
N GLN A 156 0.28 -13.45 -12.06
CA GLN A 156 0.71 -14.84 -11.87
C GLN A 156 -0.26 -15.67 -11.03
N GLY A 157 -1.34 -15.08 -10.49
CA GLY A 157 -2.41 -15.85 -9.82
C GLY A 157 -1.99 -16.56 -8.54
N GLY A 158 -0.96 -16.07 -7.84
CA GLY A 158 -0.44 -16.67 -6.61
C GLY A 158 -1.43 -16.67 -5.43
N PRO A 159 -1.07 -17.30 -4.29
CA PRO A 159 -1.96 -17.51 -3.13
C PRO A 159 -2.47 -16.20 -2.50
N TYR A 160 -1.86 -15.07 -2.85
CA TYR A 160 -2.21 -13.74 -2.35
C TYR A 160 -3.00 -12.90 -3.36
N GLY A 161 -3.30 -13.41 -4.57
CA GLY A 161 -3.88 -12.62 -5.67
C GLY A 161 -5.25 -12.00 -5.36
N LYS A 162 -6.00 -12.55 -4.39
CA LYS A 162 -7.30 -12.00 -3.94
C LYS A 162 -7.18 -11.03 -2.77
N LEU A 163 -5.99 -10.89 -2.17
CA LEU A 163 -5.79 -9.91 -1.10
C LEU A 163 -5.91 -8.48 -1.65
N PRO A 164 -6.45 -7.54 -0.86
CA PRO A 164 -6.41 -6.11 -1.16
C PRO A 164 -5.02 -5.67 -1.62
N LEU A 165 -4.93 -4.90 -2.70
CA LEU A 165 -3.68 -4.32 -3.19
C LEU A 165 -3.75 -2.80 -3.03
N LEU A 166 -2.91 -2.27 -2.14
CA LEU A 166 -2.90 -0.87 -1.72
C LEU A 166 -1.54 -0.21 -1.92
#